data_AF-A0A967EQC4-F1
#
_entry.id   AF-A0A967EQC4-F1
#
_cell.length_a   1.000
_cell.length_b   1.000
_cell.length_c   1.000
_cell.angle_alpha   90.00
_cell.angle_beta   90.00
_cell.angle_gamma   90.00
#
_symmetry.space_group_name_H-M   'P 1'
#
loop_
_entity.id
_entity.type
_entity.pdbx_description
1 polymer ?
#
loop_
_entity_poly.entity_id
_entity_poly.type
_entity_poly.pdbx_seq_one_letter_code
_entity_poly.pdbx_strand_id
1 'polypeptide(L)'
;RSEKIIEELKSSSEFKRLIRETKEYKKFIKAQWQKNSEKVLEIIENTSGLKLPNQCIDVYITHPKLKNGFTIDNNKIAWGHSEDFLNYSTVYLCHELMHILTKHDNTDVTHAVIELLIDNELRIRLNQFGSYFQFQGHKHLAELKEKIFPEWQKFLKRDKKNIFNFIKEFKSKYMRQ
;
A
#
# COMPACT_ATOMS: atom_id res chain seq x y z
N ARG A 1 13.23 34.82 -11.01
CA ARG A 1 11.81 35.21 -10.78
C ARG A 1 11.05 34.14 -9.99
N SER A 2 11.11 32.87 -10.39
CA SER A 2 10.44 31.76 -9.69
C SER A 2 10.93 31.51 -8.26
N GLU A 3 12.23 31.66 -8.00
CA GLU A 3 12.81 31.52 -6.65
C GLU A 3 12.25 32.55 -5.65
N LYS A 4 12.09 33.81 -6.10
CA LYS A 4 11.53 34.88 -5.28
C LYS A 4 10.07 34.61 -4.87
N ILE A 5 9.27 34.08 -5.80
CA ILE A 5 7.88 33.67 -5.53
C ILE A 5 7.83 32.53 -4.52
N ILE A 6 8.75 31.55 -4.62
CA ILE A 6 8.82 30.44 -3.67
C ILE A 6 9.20 30.93 -2.26
N GLU A 7 10.16 31.84 -2.14
CA GLU A 7 10.55 32.39 -0.83
C GLU A 7 9.43 33.24 -0.21
N GLU A 8 8.72 34.03 -1.01
CA GLU A 8 7.53 34.75 -0.57
C GLU A 8 6.44 33.78 -0.07
N LEU A 9 6.16 32.70 -0.80
CA LEU A 9 5.22 31.66 -0.39
C LEU A 9 5.66 30.98 0.91
N LYS A 10 6.95 30.64 1.06
CA LYS A 10 7.48 30.03 2.29
C LYS A 10 7.29 30.90 3.53
N SER A 11 7.29 32.22 3.33
CA SER A 11 7.09 33.19 4.41
C SER A 11 5.63 33.33 4.84
N SER A 12 4.68 32.89 4.01
CA SER A 12 3.24 33.05 4.22
C SER A 12 2.74 32.25 5.42
N SER A 13 1.61 32.70 6.01
CA SER A 13 1.01 32.03 7.15
C SER A 13 0.44 30.66 6.77
N GLU A 14 -0.08 30.54 5.56
CA GLU A 14 -0.64 29.32 4.97
C GLU A 14 0.44 28.26 4.79
N PHE A 15 1.60 28.62 4.22
CA PHE A 15 2.71 27.67 4.05
C PHE A 15 3.21 27.16 5.40
N LYS A 16 3.44 28.08 6.36
CA LYS A 16 3.87 27.72 7.72
C LYS A 16 2.86 26.78 8.40
N ARG A 17 1.56 27.04 8.23
CA ARG A 17 0.48 26.19 8.73
C ARG A 17 0.53 24.80 8.10
N LEU A 18 0.61 24.69 6.77
CA LEU A 18 0.68 23.41 6.06
C LEU A 18 1.91 22.59 6.46
N ILE A 19 3.08 23.23 6.63
CA ILE A 19 4.29 22.56 7.10
C ILE A 19 4.12 22.04 8.53
N ARG A 20 3.51 22.82 9.43
CA ARG A 20 3.23 22.37 10.80
C ARG A 20 2.28 21.18 10.80
N GLU A 21 1.16 21.26 10.08
CA GLU A 21 0.18 20.16 9.95
C GLU A 21 0.86 18.89 9.39
N THR A 22 1.70 19.04 8.36
CA THR A 22 2.44 17.92 7.75
C THR A 22 3.46 17.30 8.73
N LYS A 23 4.13 18.11 9.55
CA LYS A 23 5.08 17.62 10.56
C LYS A 23 4.38 16.82 11.66
N GLU A 24 3.21 17.27 12.13
CA GLU A 24 2.42 16.49 13.10
C GLU A 24 1.90 15.20 12.48
N TYR A 25 1.42 15.26 11.23
CA TYR A 25 1.03 14.06 10.48
C TYR A 25 2.20 13.07 10.32
N LYS A 26 3.41 13.54 10.01
CA LYS A 26 4.62 12.68 9.97
C LYS A 26 4.86 11.96 11.29
N LYS A 27 4.68 12.62 12.44
CA LYS A 27 4.83 11.97 13.75
C LYS A 27 3.78 10.88 13.96
N PHE A 28 2.54 11.15 13.58
CA PHE A 28 1.45 10.17 13.63
C PHE A 28 1.77 8.93 12.79
N ILE A 29 2.17 9.10 11.53
CA ILE A 29 2.52 8.00 10.62
C ILE A 29 3.69 7.19 11.17
N LYS A 30 4.74 7.89 11.65
CA LYS A 30 5.90 7.23 12.26
C LYS A 30 5.50 6.39 13.47
N ALA A 31 4.68 6.93 14.37
CA ALA A 31 4.23 6.20 15.55
C ALA A 31 3.36 4.99 15.18
N GLN A 32 2.47 5.13 14.21
CA GLN A 32 1.65 4.03 13.72
C GLN A 32 2.51 2.92 13.09
N TRP A 33 3.48 3.28 12.25
CA TRP A 33 4.41 2.32 11.65
C TRP A 33 5.23 1.60 12.72
N GLN A 34 5.82 2.33 13.67
CA GLN A 34 6.61 1.74 14.76
C GLN A 34 5.80 0.74 15.58
N LYS A 35 4.51 1.02 15.83
CA LYS A 35 3.62 0.12 16.53
C LYS A 35 3.31 -1.18 15.76
N ASN A 36 3.20 -1.09 14.43
CA ASN A 36 2.64 -2.17 13.62
C ASN A 36 3.66 -2.96 12.78
N SER A 37 4.83 -2.38 12.50
CA SER A 37 5.76 -2.85 11.47
C SER A 37 6.12 -4.33 11.58
N GLU A 38 6.55 -4.80 12.75
CA GLU A 38 6.91 -6.21 12.98
C GLU A 38 5.78 -7.16 12.61
N LYS A 39 4.59 -6.93 13.19
CA LYS A 39 3.38 -7.74 12.95
C LYS A 39 2.95 -7.70 11.48
N VAL A 40 3.03 -6.53 10.84
CA VAL A 40 2.61 -6.36 9.45
C VAL A 40 3.53 -7.09 8.49
N LEU A 41 4.84 -6.98 8.70
CA LEU A 41 5.83 -7.69 7.88
C LEU A 41 5.66 -9.20 8.04
N GLU A 42 5.46 -9.69 9.26
CA GLU A 42 5.15 -11.10 9.53
C GLU A 42 3.87 -11.57 8.80
N ILE A 43 2.79 -10.78 8.87
CA ILE A 43 1.54 -11.11 8.17
C ILE A 43 1.79 -11.20 6.67
N ILE A 44 2.52 -10.25 6.08
CA ILE A 44 2.83 -10.23 4.65
C ILE A 44 3.65 -11.46 4.27
N GLU A 45 4.71 -11.79 5.00
CA GLU A 45 5.54 -12.98 4.72
C GLU A 45 4.69 -14.26 4.78
N ASN A 46 3.87 -14.43 5.82
CA ASN A 46 3.03 -15.61 6.02
C ASN A 46 1.92 -15.76 4.97
N THR A 47 1.32 -14.65 4.53
CA THR A 47 0.21 -14.66 3.57
C THR A 47 0.70 -14.74 2.13
N SER A 48 1.81 -14.09 1.79
CA SER A 48 2.38 -14.11 0.44
C SER A 48 3.29 -15.32 0.20
N GLY A 49 3.85 -15.92 1.24
CA GLY A 49 4.91 -16.92 1.13
C GLY A 49 6.24 -16.35 0.62
N LEU A 50 6.46 -15.04 0.77
CA LEU A 50 7.72 -14.38 0.47
C LEU A 50 8.56 -14.25 1.74
N LYS A 51 9.88 -14.24 1.55
CA LYS A 51 10.81 -13.67 2.52
C LYS A 51 11.08 -12.23 2.10
N LEU A 52 10.76 -11.27 2.94
CA LEU A 52 10.97 -9.86 2.61
C LEU A 52 12.48 -9.54 2.59
N PRO A 53 12.93 -8.76 1.60
CA PRO A 53 14.33 -8.37 1.54
C PRO A 53 14.67 -7.45 2.71
N ASN A 54 15.92 -7.55 3.20
CA ASN A 54 16.45 -6.57 4.15
C ASN A 54 16.80 -5.28 3.38
N GLN A 55 15.80 -4.43 3.16
CA GLN A 55 15.91 -3.20 2.39
C GLN A 55 15.32 -2.04 3.16
N CYS A 56 16.02 -0.90 3.15
CA CYS A 56 15.50 0.36 3.68
C CYS A 56 14.71 1.11 2.60
N ILE A 57 13.54 1.64 2.96
CA ILE A 57 12.65 2.42 2.10
C ILE A 57 12.42 3.78 2.74
N ASP A 58 12.72 4.85 2.01
CA ASP A 58 12.47 6.22 2.45
C ASP A 58 11.02 6.63 2.14
N VAL A 59 10.30 7.12 3.16
CA VAL A 59 8.93 7.60 3.00
C VAL A 59 8.89 9.13 3.12
N TYR A 60 8.59 9.80 2.02
CA TYR A 60 8.38 11.24 1.96
C TYR A 60 6.93 11.57 2.31
N ILE A 61 6.75 12.18 3.47
CA ILE A 61 5.43 12.57 3.96
C ILE A 61 5.01 13.89 3.33
N THR A 62 3.88 13.85 2.62
CA THR A 62 3.18 15.01 2.07
C THR A 62 1.97 15.35 2.93
N HIS A 63 1.35 16.50 2.68
CA HIS A 63 0.18 16.93 3.46
C HIS A 63 -0.99 15.94 3.29
N PRO A 64 -1.69 15.50 4.35
CA PRO A 64 -2.69 14.43 4.27
C PRO A 64 -3.91 14.77 3.37
N LYS A 65 -4.17 16.05 3.13
CA LYS A 65 -5.24 16.50 2.22
C LYS A 65 -4.91 16.31 0.74
N LEU A 66 -3.68 15.96 0.37
CA LEU A 66 -3.31 15.69 -1.02
C LEU A 66 -3.84 14.34 -1.53
N LYS A 67 -4.17 13.42 -0.61
CA LYS A 67 -4.71 12.08 -0.91
C LYS A 67 -3.86 11.33 -1.94
N ASN A 68 -2.55 11.32 -1.72
CA ASN A 68 -1.58 10.68 -2.60
C ASN A 68 -0.90 9.50 -1.89
N GLY A 69 -0.64 8.45 -2.66
CA GLY A 69 0.20 7.32 -2.33
C GLY A 69 0.78 6.80 -3.63
N PHE A 70 2.11 6.78 -3.75
CA PHE A 70 2.78 6.19 -4.90
C PHE A 70 4.26 5.92 -4.59
N THR A 71 4.79 4.88 -5.20
CA THR A 71 6.24 4.64 -5.31
C THR A 71 6.89 5.65 -6.27
N ILE A 72 7.96 6.30 -5.82
CA ILE A 72 8.79 7.18 -6.67
C ILE A 72 9.81 6.34 -7.45
N ASP A 73 10.42 5.37 -6.76
CA ASP A 73 11.38 4.42 -7.31
C ASP A 73 11.46 3.18 -6.39
N ASN A 74 12.46 2.31 -6.61
CA ASN A 74 12.64 1.08 -5.86
C ASN A 74 12.96 1.28 -4.37
N ASN A 75 13.25 2.49 -3.89
CA ASN A 75 13.57 2.76 -2.49
C ASN A 75 12.85 3.97 -1.88
N LYS A 76 11.90 4.56 -2.58
CA LYS A 76 11.19 5.79 -2.13
C LYS A 76 9.69 5.70 -2.36
N ILE A 77 8.93 6.11 -1.36
CA ILE A 77 7.47 6.25 -1.40
C ILE A 77 7.10 7.70 -1.06
N ALA A 78 6.15 8.28 -1.78
CA ALA A 78 5.46 9.52 -1.39
C ALA A 78 4.10 9.17 -0.78
N TRP A 79 3.81 9.72 0.41
CA TRP A 79 2.58 9.39 1.13
C TRP A 79 1.93 10.60 1.81
N GLY A 80 0.64 10.78 1.57
CA GLY A 80 -0.19 11.79 2.24
C GLY A 80 -1.68 11.50 2.06
N HIS A 81 -2.30 10.87 3.05
CA HIS A 81 -3.73 10.58 3.04
C HIS A 81 -4.36 10.72 4.44
N SER A 82 -5.67 11.00 4.51
CA SER A 82 -6.42 10.88 5.76
C SER A 82 -6.51 9.44 6.24
N GLU A 83 -6.70 9.25 7.54
CA GLU A 83 -6.90 7.94 8.14
C GLU A 83 -8.40 7.55 8.02
N ASP A 84 -8.76 6.85 6.95
CA ASP A 84 -10.17 6.51 6.67
C ASP A 84 -10.66 5.29 7.48
N PHE A 85 -9.72 4.47 7.97
CA PHE A 85 -9.97 3.38 8.92
C PHE A 85 -8.72 3.16 9.79
N LEU A 86 -8.83 2.38 10.86
CA LEU A 86 -7.72 2.10 11.76
C LEU A 86 -6.51 1.48 11.02
N ASN A 87 -5.32 2.04 11.21
CA ASN A 87 -4.08 1.60 10.57
C ASN A 87 -4.05 1.75 9.03
N TYR A 88 -4.91 2.60 8.46
CA TYR A 88 -4.98 2.88 7.02
C TYR A 88 -3.61 3.17 6.44
N SER A 89 -2.87 4.10 7.05
CA SER A 89 -1.58 4.51 6.54
C SER A 89 -0.56 3.38 6.53
N THR A 90 -0.54 2.52 7.55
CA THR A 90 0.34 1.33 7.59
C THR A 90 -0.01 0.35 6.47
N VAL A 91 -1.30 0.07 6.27
CA VAL A 91 -1.78 -0.84 5.23
C VAL A 91 -1.38 -0.34 3.86
N TYR A 92 -1.65 0.92 3.54
CA TYR A 92 -1.35 1.45 2.21
C TYR A 92 0.12 1.76 1.97
N LEU A 93 0.93 2.03 3.02
CA LEU A 93 2.39 1.99 2.84
C LEU A 93 2.85 0.60 2.40
N CYS A 94 2.24 -0.47 2.91
CA CYS A 94 2.55 -1.83 2.46
C CYS A 94 2.04 -2.10 1.03
N HIS A 95 0.98 -1.42 0.60
CA HIS A 95 0.50 -1.49 -0.78
C HIS A 95 1.59 -0.98 -1.73
N GLU A 96 2.16 0.18 -1.43
CA GLU A 96 3.29 0.73 -2.18
C GLU A 96 4.55 -0.14 -2.09
N LEU A 97 4.83 -0.76 -0.93
CA LEU A 97 5.91 -1.73 -0.82
C LEU A 97 5.73 -2.92 -1.77
N MET A 98 4.50 -3.39 -1.96
CA MET A 98 4.23 -4.49 -2.90
C MET A 98 4.47 -4.09 -4.36
N HIS A 99 4.28 -2.83 -4.74
CA HIS A 99 4.69 -2.33 -6.06
C HIS A 99 6.21 -2.44 -6.25
N ILE A 100 7.01 -2.10 -5.24
CA ILE A 100 8.47 -2.27 -5.28
C ILE A 100 8.84 -3.75 -5.42
N LEU A 101 8.24 -4.62 -4.60
CA LEU A 101 8.54 -6.06 -4.59
C LEU A 101 8.14 -6.78 -5.88
N THR A 102 7.09 -6.29 -6.55
CA THR A 102 6.65 -6.78 -7.87
C THR A 102 7.39 -6.13 -9.03
N LYS A 103 8.46 -5.35 -8.76
CA LYS A 103 9.25 -4.61 -9.76
C LYS A 103 8.39 -3.67 -10.63
N HIS A 104 7.41 -3.03 -10.00
CA HIS A 104 6.47 -2.10 -10.64
C HIS A 104 5.68 -2.74 -11.80
N ASP A 105 5.33 -4.03 -11.68
CA ASP A 105 4.41 -4.71 -12.59
C ASP A 105 2.99 -4.18 -12.41
N ASN A 106 2.65 -3.17 -13.21
CA ASN A 106 1.38 -2.43 -13.15
C ASN A 106 0.24 -3.10 -13.93
N THR A 107 0.33 -4.40 -14.22
CA THR A 107 -0.79 -5.11 -14.85
C THR A 107 -1.96 -5.26 -13.88
N ASP A 108 -3.18 -5.22 -14.41
CA ASP A 108 -4.42 -5.36 -13.62
C ASP A 108 -4.45 -6.60 -12.74
N VAL A 109 -3.92 -7.74 -13.22
CA VAL A 109 -3.83 -8.97 -12.42
C VAL A 109 -2.90 -8.78 -11.22
N THR A 110 -1.71 -8.21 -11.42
CA THR A 110 -0.77 -7.98 -10.32
C THR A 110 -1.37 -7.01 -9.31
N HIS A 111 -1.95 -5.91 -9.78
CA HIS A 111 -2.59 -4.92 -8.92
C HIS A 111 -3.77 -5.50 -8.14
N ALA A 112 -4.65 -6.26 -8.79
CA ALA A 112 -5.78 -6.93 -8.13
C ALA A 112 -5.32 -7.90 -7.04
N VAL A 113 -4.20 -8.62 -7.26
CA VAL A 113 -3.60 -9.49 -6.24
C VAL A 113 -2.98 -8.69 -5.09
N ILE A 114 -2.33 -7.55 -5.37
CA ILE A 114 -1.84 -6.64 -4.32
C ILE A 114 -3.00 -6.15 -3.46
N GLU A 115 -4.13 -5.71 -4.04
CA GLU A 115 -5.30 -5.27 -3.28
C GLU A 115 -5.93 -6.41 -2.45
N LEU A 116 -5.92 -7.65 -2.94
CA LEU A 116 -6.39 -8.80 -2.16
C LEU A 116 -5.46 -9.11 -0.98
N LEU A 117 -4.15 -9.05 -1.19
CA LEU A 117 -3.14 -9.29 -0.16
C LEU A 117 -3.10 -8.18 0.90
N ILE A 118 -3.13 -6.92 0.48
CA ILE A 118 -2.86 -5.78 1.35
C ILE A 118 -4.16 -5.13 1.83
N ASP A 119 -4.94 -4.56 0.91
CA ASP A 119 -6.14 -3.79 1.24
C ASP A 119 -7.21 -4.65 1.92
N ASN A 120 -7.19 -5.95 1.65
CA ASN A 120 -8.09 -6.92 2.27
C ASN A 120 -7.38 -7.73 3.36
N GLU A 121 -6.50 -8.67 2.99
CA GLU A 121 -5.99 -9.66 3.94
C GLU A 121 -5.17 -9.02 5.07
N LEU A 122 -4.20 -8.15 4.75
CA LEU A 122 -3.42 -7.45 5.75
C LEU A 122 -4.30 -6.56 6.63
N ARG A 123 -5.17 -5.74 6.02
CA ARG A 123 -6.10 -4.87 6.78
C ARG A 123 -6.92 -5.66 7.79
N ILE A 124 -7.55 -6.76 7.36
CA ILE A 124 -8.42 -7.58 8.20
C ILE A 124 -7.62 -8.22 9.34
N ARG A 125 -6.45 -8.81 9.06
CA ARG A 125 -5.61 -9.45 10.08
C ARG A 125 -4.99 -8.45 11.06
N LEU A 126 -4.56 -7.30 10.56
CA LEU A 126 -3.95 -6.26 11.39
C LEU A 126 -5.00 -5.68 12.36
N ASN A 127 -6.19 -5.36 11.86
CA ASN A 127 -7.26 -4.72 12.61
C ASN A 127 -8.20 -5.69 13.33
N GLN A 128 -8.10 -7.00 13.06
CA GLN A 128 -8.98 -8.05 13.61
C GLN A 128 -10.47 -7.83 13.33
N PHE A 129 -10.80 -7.03 12.32
CA PHE A 129 -12.16 -6.67 11.95
C PHE A 129 -12.27 -6.37 10.46
N GLY A 130 -13.47 -6.57 9.91
CA GLY A 130 -13.84 -6.25 8.54
C GLY A 130 -14.02 -7.49 7.67
N SER A 131 -14.42 -7.25 6.43
CA SER A 131 -14.65 -8.28 5.41
C SER A 131 -13.96 -7.94 4.10
N TYR A 132 -13.73 -8.95 3.27
CA TYR A 132 -13.28 -8.73 1.89
C TYR A 132 -14.25 -7.82 1.15
N PHE A 133 -13.72 -6.94 0.31
CA PHE A 133 -14.48 -5.99 -0.51
C PHE A 133 -15.27 -4.92 0.26
N GLN A 134 -15.05 -4.78 1.58
CA GLN A 134 -15.67 -3.74 2.39
C GLN A 134 -15.29 -2.32 1.91
N PHE A 135 -14.03 -2.12 1.54
CA PHE A 135 -13.54 -0.88 0.96
C PHE A 135 -13.26 -1.11 -0.52
N GLN A 136 -13.93 -0.34 -1.38
CA GLN A 136 -13.68 -0.39 -2.82
C GLN A 136 -12.35 0.31 -3.13
N GLY A 137 -11.33 -0.48 -3.48
CA GLY A 137 -10.11 0.01 -4.13
C GLY A 137 -10.38 0.48 -5.56
N HIS A 138 -9.52 0.14 -6.52
CA HIS A 138 -9.75 0.55 -7.91
C HIS A 138 -11.02 -0.08 -8.50
N LYS A 139 -11.99 0.76 -8.86
CA LYS A 139 -13.31 0.33 -9.36
C LYS A 139 -13.21 -0.54 -10.62
N HIS A 140 -12.28 -0.23 -11.52
CA HIS A 140 -12.07 -1.00 -12.76
C HIS A 140 -11.56 -2.43 -12.49
N LEU A 141 -10.97 -2.69 -11.32
CA LEU A 141 -10.49 -4.01 -10.92
C LEU A 141 -11.53 -4.85 -10.18
N ALA A 142 -12.74 -4.34 -9.93
CA ALA A 142 -13.75 -5.03 -9.12
C ALA A 142 -14.09 -6.43 -9.68
N GLU A 143 -14.46 -6.51 -10.96
CA GLU A 143 -14.79 -7.76 -11.62
C GLU A 143 -13.59 -8.74 -11.66
N LEU A 144 -12.39 -8.21 -11.87
CA LEU A 144 -11.17 -9.04 -11.91
C LEU A 144 -10.87 -9.62 -10.54
N LYS A 145 -11.02 -8.83 -9.46
CA LYS A 145 -10.84 -9.32 -8.10
C LYS A 145 -11.87 -10.38 -7.74
N GLU A 146 -13.13 -10.22 -8.12
CA GLU A 146 -14.16 -11.24 -7.91
C GLU A 146 -13.80 -12.55 -8.63
N LYS A 147 -13.22 -12.48 -9.84
CA LYS A 147 -12.72 -13.66 -10.57
C LYS A 147 -11.50 -14.30 -9.89
N ILE A 148 -10.58 -13.50 -9.35
CA ILE A 148 -9.37 -14.00 -8.66
C ILE A 148 -9.73 -14.60 -7.29
N PHE A 149 -10.75 -14.06 -6.62
CA PHE A 149 -11.01 -14.31 -5.20
C PHE A 149 -11.19 -15.79 -4.80
N PRO A 150 -11.92 -16.63 -5.55
CA PRO A 150 -12.00 -18.06 -5.21
C PRO A 150 -10.64 -18.77 -5.27
N GLU A 151 -9.79 -18.41 -6.23
CA GLU A 151 -8.44 -18.96 -6.35
C GLU A 151 -7.50 -18.39 -5.28
N TRP A 152 -7.68 -17.12 -4.91
CA TRP A 152 -7.01 -16.48 -3.77
C TRP A 152 -7.30 -17.20 -2.46
N GLN A 153 -8.56 -17.54 -2.19
CA GLN A 153 -8.95 -18.30 -1.00
C GLN A 153 -8.31 -19.69 -0.96
N LYS A 154 -8.19 -20.36 -2.12
CA LYS A 154 -7.44 -21.63 -2.22
C LYS A 154 -5.96 -21.42 -1.96
N PHE A 155 -5.36 -20.36 -2.52
CA PHE A 155 -3.96 -19.99 -2.31
C PHE A 155 -3.64 -19.77 -0.82
N LEU A 156 -4.50 -19.04 -0.09
CA LEU A 156 -4.32 -18.80 1.35
C LEU A 156 -4.30 -20.07 2.21
N LYS A 157 -4.91 -21.16 1.74
CA LYS A 157 -4.93 -22.46 2.42
C LYS A 157 -3.75 -23.37 2.07
N ARG A 158 -2.90 -23.00 1.10
CA ARG A 158 -1.74 -23.82 0.71
C ARG A 158 -0.67 -23.80 1.80
N ASP A 159 -0.02 -24.94 2.03
CA ASP A 159 1.13 -25.03 2.95
C ASP A 159 2.33 -24.27 2.41
N LYS A 160 2.63 -24.45 1.11
CA LYS A 160 3.71 -23.76 0.41
C LYS A 160 3.14 -22.66 -0.47
N LYS A 161 3.19 -21.43 0.03
CA LYS A 161 2.75 -20.22 -0.70
C LYS A 161 3.90 -19.60 -1.47
N ASN A 162 3.58 -18.99 -2.60
CA ASN A 162 4.45 -18.09 -3.33
C ASN A 162 3.58 -17.19 -4.21
N ILE A 163 3.45 -15.92 -3.82
CA ILE A 163 2.57 -14.97 -4.49
C ILE A 163 2.96 -14.70 -5.95
N PHE A 164 4.25 -14.74 -6.28
CA PHE A 164 4.71 -14.51 -7.65
C PHE A 164 4.31 -15.66 -8.59
N ASN A 165 4.38 -16.90 -8.10
CA ASN A 165 3.86 -18.05 -8.85
C ASN A 165 2.35 -17.94 -9.05
N PHE A 166 1.61 -17.55 -8.01
CA PHE A 166 0.16 -17.34 -8.09
C PHE A 166 -0.20 -16.29 -9.16
N ILE A 167 0.46 -15.13 -9.14
CA ILE A 167 0.27 -14.07 -10.14
C ILE A 167 0.56 -14.59 -11.56
N LYS A 168 1.69 -15.29 -11.75
CA LYS A 168 2.09 -15.84 -13.05
C LYS A 168 1.10 -16.87 -13.58
N GLU A 169 0.65 -17.79 -12.73
CA GLU A 169 -0.36 -18.80 -13.05
C GLU A 169 -1.67 -18.14 -13.50
N PHE A 170 -2.13 -17.13 -12.75
CA PHE A 170 -3.39 -16.46 -13.04
C PHE A 170 -3.31 -15.64 -14.34
N LYS A 171 -2.22 -14.89 -14.55
CA LYS A 171 -1.97 -14.17 -15.82
C LYS A 171 -2.02 -15.10 -17.03
N SER A 172 -1.37 -16.26 -16.92
CA SER A 172 -1.32 -17.25 -18.00
C SER A 172 -2.70 -17.85 -18.32
N LYS A 173 -3.56 -18.00 -17.30
CA LYS A 173 -4.94 -18.48 -17.47
C LYS A 173 -5.85 -17.39 -18.06
N TYR A 174 -5.66 -16.15 -17.62
CA TYR A 174 -6.50 -15.01 -18.01
C TYR A 174 -6.21 -14.52 -19.44
N MET A 175 -4.94 -14.49 -19.87
CA MET A 175 -4.57 -14.09 -21.24
C MET A 175 -4.94 -15.11 -22.34
N ARG A 176 -5.41 -16.31 -21.96
CA ARG A 176 -5.85 -17.36 -22.89
C ARG A 176 -7.37 -17.37 -23.13
N GLN A 177 -8.11 -16.49 -22.45
CA GLN A 177 -9.55 -16.29 -22.63
C GLN A 177 -9.78 -15.09 -23.53
#